data_AF-A0A1H7UY68-F1
#
_entry.id   AF-A0A1H7UY68-F1
#
_cell.length_a   1.000
_cell.length_b   1.000
_cell.length_c   1.000
_cell.angle_alpha   90.00
_cell.angle_beta   90.00
_cell.angle_gamma   90.00
#
_symmetry.space_group_name_H-M   'P 1'
#
loop_
_entity.id
_entity.type
_entity.pdbx_description
1 polymer ?
#
loop_
_entity_poly.entity_id
_entity_poly.type
_entity_poly.pdbx_seq_one_letter_code
_entity_poly.pdbx_strand_id
1 'polypeptide(L)'
;MDFSLLKRSFFVLAFFSISFSISCSAQKKVQIGAYYFDGWTGTYSNHITNALKTEFADREPVWGWLNSSQKSIDEQINEAANAGLSFFSFCWFYHGKDKYQKEPLNNAFNYYLRSSQKKKLDFCLTVTNHQYSEIGPKDWPDLIPIWISYFKDPSYLRVAGKPLLIFYEYASLIKHFETKERLKQAMDELRAAAKKAGLPGVSIALCALPTNAALAAETGFDIVTGYNYHTLALNAGTREIPISALQQKEEQFWNSFPKNTSVKYIPVSTLGWDPRPWANSANSYATAPFYKDFSVESVKRSVEGCIRWLKKNPRSSVDGVALLYAWNEIGEGAWLTPGKNGFRPLDGVKKAIKKR
;
A
#
# COMPACT_ATOMS: atom_id res chain seq x y z
N MET A 1 -66.07 51.26 32.09
CA MET A 1 -64.91 51.75 31.32
C MET A 1 -63.66 51.16 31.94
N ASP A 2 -63.30 50.01 31.41
CA ASP A 2 -62.03 49.69 30.76
C ASP A 2 -60.64 50.07 31.31
N PHE A 3 -59.75 49.10 31.03
CA PHE A 3 -58.28 49.07 30.97
C PHE A 3 -57.48 49.35 32.27
N SER A 4 -56.48 48.56 32.66
CA SER A 4 -55.83 47.43 32.01
C SER A 4 -54.94 46.69 33.01
N LEU A 5 -54.91 45.36 32.89
CA LEU A 5 -53.95 44.47 33.55
C LEU A 5 -52.55 44.65 32.96
N LEU A 6 -51.56 44.98 33.79
CA LEU A 6 -50.16 44.90 33.42
C LEU A 6 -49.60 43.51 33.80
N LYS A 7 -49.72 42.54 32.89
CA LYS A 7 -48.98 41.27 32.96
C LYS A 7 -47.50 41.57 32.66
N ARG A 8 -46.62 41.40 33.67
CA ARG A 8 -45.17 41.41 33.47
C ARG A 8 -44.74 40.07 32.85
N SER A 9 -44.55 40.06 31.54
CA SER A 9 -43.92 38.95 30.83
C SER A 9 -42.41 38.99 31.06
N PHE A 10 -41.86 38.01 31.78
CA PHE A 10 -40.42 37.75 31.82
C PHE A 10 -40.00 37.10 30.49
N PHE A 11 -39.33 37.86 29.63
CA PHE A 11 -38.62 37.30 28.48
C PHE A 11 -37.29 36.73 28.95
N VAL A 12 -37.19 35.40 29.03
CA VAL A 12 -35.90 34.71 29.17
C VAL A 12 -35.29 34.62 27.77
N LEU A 13 -34.31 35.47 27.47
CA LEU A 13 -33.48 35.33 26.28
C LEU A 13 -32.56 34.11 26.47
N ALA A 14 -32.94 32.98 25.89
CA ALA A 14 -32.05 31.83 25.74
C ALA A 14 -31.04 32.14 24.61
N PHE A 15 -29.82 32.56 25.00
CA PHE A 15 -28.69 32.62 24.08
C PHE A 15 -28.26 31.19 23.74
N PHE A 16 -28.75 30.65 22.62
CA PHE A 16 -28.14 29.47 21.99
C PHE A 16 -26.81 29.91 21.36
N SER A 17 -25.71 29.73 22.09
CA SER A 17 -24.38 29.82 21.47
C SER A 17 -24.20 28.60 20.56
N ILE A 18 -24.45 28.79 19.26
CA ILE A 18 -24.05 27.81 18.24
C ILE A 18 -22.52 27.87 18.17
N SER A 19 -21.87 27.03 18.98
CA SER A 19 -20.43 26.81 18.90
C SER A 19 -20.17 26.04 17.61
N PHE A 20 -19.84 26.75 16.53
CA PHE A 20 -19.23 26.12 15.37
C PHE A 20 -17.84 25.64 15.80
N SER A 21 -17.77 24.40 16.26
CA SER A 21 -16.51 23.68 16.41
C SER A 21 -15.94 23.47 15.02
N ILE A 22 -15.19 24.47 14.52
CA ILE A 22 -14.26 24.25 13.42
C ILE A 22 -13.22 23.31 14.01
N SER A 23 -13.47 22.01 13.85
CA SER A 23 -12.48 20.99 14.14
C SER A 23 -11.37 21.17 13.12
N CYS A 24 -10.41 22.03 13.48
CA CYS A 24 -9.16 22.18 12.76
C CYS A 24 -8.44 20.86 12.95
N SER A 25 -8.75 19.88 12.09
CA SER A 25 -8.04 18.62 11.99
C SER A 25 -6.56 18.96 11.84
N ALA A 26 -5.79 18.80 12.92
CA ALA A 26 -4.34 18.88 12.84
C ALA A 26 -3.93 17.90 11.74
N GLN A 27 -3.34 18.42 10.67
CA GLN A 27 -2.98 17.61 9.52
C GLN A 27 -2.04 16.50 10.01
N LYS A 28 -2.54 15.25 10.06
CA LYS A 28 -1.74 14.10 10.48
C LYS A 28 -0.46 14.08 9.65
N LYS A 29 0.65 13.77 10.32
CA LYS A 29 1.96 13.59 9.69
C LYS A 29 1.82 12.60 8.53
N VAL A 30 2.34 12.97 7.36
CA VAL A 30 2.31 12.09 6.19
C VAL A 30 3.13 10.84 6.49
N GLN A 31 2.56 9.68 6.19
CA GLN A 31 3.15 8.37 6.37
C GLN A 31 3.46 7.78 5.00
N ILE A 32 4.74 7.61 4.69
CA ILE A 32 5.19 7.01 3.43
C ILE A 32 5.60 5.57 3.71
N GLY A 33 4.88 4.62 3.12
CA GLY A 33 5.25 3.20 3.17
C GLY A 33 5.74 2.68 1.83
N ALA A 34 6.23 1.45 1.82
CA ALA A 34 6.62 0.76 0.60
C ALA A 34 6.09 -0.67 0.60
N TYR A 35 5.69 -1.16 -0.58
CA TYR A 35 5.40 -2.58 -0.77
C TYR A 35 6.68 -3.41 -0.63
N TYR A 36 6.59 -4.54 0.07
CA TYR A 36 7.69 -5.48 0.27
C TYR A 36 7.30 -6.84 -0.32
N PHE A 37 8.11 -7.35 -1.23
CA PHE A 37 7.95 -8.67 -1.84
C PHE A 37 9.11 -9.60 -1.45
N ASP A 38 8.83 -10.80 -0.95
CA ASP A 38 9.88 -11.75 -0.54
C ASP A 38 10.17 -12.83 -1.59
N GLY A 39 10.29 -12.45 -2.86
CA GLY A 39 10.69 -13.37 -3.94
C GLY A 39 12.16 -13.80 -3.89
N TRP A 40 12.96 -13.20 -3.03
CA TRP A 40 14.43 -13.27 -3.02
C TRP A 40 14.98 -14.34 -2.07
N THR A 41 14.25 -15.45 -1.94
CA THR A 41 14.56 -16.55 -1.01
C THR A 41 15.49 -17.62 -1.60
N GLY A 42 15.59 -17.65 -2.94
CA GLY A 42 16.30 -18.71 -3.67
C GLY A 42 15.45 -19.96 -3.94
N THR A 43 14.24 -20.06 -3.37
CA THR A 43 13.31 -21.16 -3.66
C THR A 43 12.66 -21.01 -5.04
N TYR A 44 12.37 -19.76 -5.44
CA TYR A 44 11.76 -19.41 -6.71
C TYR A 44 12.84 -19.00 -7.71
N SER A 45 13.33 -19.96 -8.49
CA SER A 45 14.46 -19.76 -9.41
C SER A 45 14.19 -18.71 -10.50
N ASN A 46 12.93 -18.46 -10.83
CA ASN A 46 12.51 -17.47 -11.81
C ASN A 46 12.66 -16.00 -11.34
N HIS A 47 12.82 -15.75 -10.04
CA HIS A 47 13.02 -14.37 -9.55
C HIS A 47 14.47 -13.89 -9.70
N ILE A 48 15.45 -14.80 -9.59
CA ILE A 48 16.89 -14.51 -9.72
C ILE A 48 17.42 -15.15 -11.00
N THR A 49 17.05 -14.58 -12.15
CA THR A 49 17.44 -15.07 -13.48
C THR A 49 18.93 -14.87 -13.77
N ASN A 50 19.42 -15.53 -14.82
CA ASN A 50 20.79 -15.30 -15.27
C ASN A 50 21.00 -13.85 -15.72
N ALA A 51 20.08 -13.31 -16.53
CA ALA A 51 20.13 -11.92 -17.00
C ALA A 51 20.20 -10.93 -15.83
N LEU A 52 19.43 -11.16 -14.75
CA LEU A 52 19.48 -10.29 -13.55
C LEU A 52 20.87 -10.30 -12.89
N LYS A 53 21.54 -11.45 -12.86
CA LYS A 53 22.89 -11.59 -12.27
C LYS A 53 24.01 -11.10 -13.17
N THR A 54 23.79 -10.98 -14.48
CA THR A 54 24.83 -10.63 -15.45
C THR A 54 24.58 -9.28 -16.11
N GLU A 55 23.52 -9.16 -16.90
CA GLU A 55 23.20 -7.98 -17.72
C GLU A 55 22.65 -6.83 -16.87
N PHE A 56 22.04 -7.14 -15.72
CA PHE A 56 21.44 -6.18 -14.79
C PHE A 56 22.02 -6.32 -13.37
N ALA A 57 23.31 -6.70 -13.28
CA ALA A 57 24.01 -6.93 -12.02
C ALA A 57 24.11 -5.67 -11.13
N ASP A 58 23.95 -4.48 -11.71
CA ASP A 58 23.89 -3.20 -11.01
C ASP A 58 22.67 -3.09 -10.08
N ARG A 59 21.66 -3.94 -10.28
CA ARG A 59 20.48 -4.04 -9.42
C ARG A 59 20.69 -4.88 -8.16
N GLU A 60 21.85 -5.52 -7.98
CA GLU A 60 22.10 -6.35 -6.79
C GLU A 60 22.04 -5.51 -5.51
N PRO A 61 21.19 -5.85 -4.53
CA PRO A 61 21.16 -5.16 -3.24
C PRO A 61 22.48 -5.32 -2.47
N VAL A 62 22.76 -4.41 -1.54
CA VAL A 62 23.96 -4.45 -0.70
C VAL A 62 24.08 -5.74 0.13
N TRP A 63 22.96 -6.39 0.44
CA TRP A 63 22.87 -7.67 1.15
C TRP A 63 22.79 -8.89 0.20
N GLY A 64 22.97 -8.69 -1.11
CA GLY A 64 22.97 -9.74 -2.12
C GLY A 64 21.58 -10.14 -2.64
N TRP A 65 21.58 -11.06 -3.61
CA TRP A 65 20.36 -11.59 -4.25
C TRP A 65 19.50 -12.45 -3.33
N LEU A 66 20.12 -13.20 -2.42
CA LEU A 66 19.43 -14.00 -1.42
C LEU A 66 19.32 -13.19 -0.13
N ASN A 67 18.17 -12.57 0.10
CA ASN A 67 18.03 -11.56 1.13
C ASN A 67 16.88 -11.78 2.12
N SER A 68 16.34 -13.00 2.12
CA SER A 68 15.35 -13.47 3.09
C SER A 68 16.04 -14.18 4.27
N SER A 69 16.63 -13.40 5.17
CA SER A 69 17.25 -13.89 6.42
C SER A 69 17.01 -12.92 7.57
N GLN A 70 17.08 -13.37 8.83
CA GLN A 70 16.88 -12.48 9.97
C GLN A 70 17.84 -11.27 9.94
N LYS A 71 19.13 -11.51 9.66
CA LYS A 71 20.13 -10.45 9.55
C LYS A 71 19.76 -9.45 8.45
N SER A 72 19.43 -9.95 7.25
CA SER A 72 19.07 -9.11 6.11
C SER A 72 17.82 -8.27 6.41
N ILE A 73 16.80 -8.84 7.06
CA ILE A 73 15.57 -8.11 7.39
C ILE A 73 15.83 -7.06 8.48
N ASP A 74 16.65 -7.35 9.49
CA ASP A 74 17.05 -6.36 10.50
C ASP A 74 17.78 -5.16 9.87
N GLU A 75 18.70 -5.41 8.93
CA GLU A 75 19.40 -4.36 8.17
C GLU A 75 18.43 -3.56 7.29
N GLN A 76 17.48 -4.22 6.63
CA GLN A 76 16.48 -3.59 5.77
C GLN A 76 15.53 -2.68 6.57
N ILE A 77 15.04 -3.12 7.73
CA ILE A 77 14.22 -2.29 8.63
C ILE A 77 14.98 -1.03 9.05
N ASN A 78 16.26 -1.18 9.41
CA ASN A 78 17.10 -0.06 9.81
C ASN A 78 17.28 0.96 8.68
N GLU A 79 17.64 0.51 7.48
CA GLU A 79 17.80 1.39 6.32
C GLU A 79 16.49 2.13 5.99
N ALA A 80 15.37 1.41 5.92
CA ALA A 80 14.05 1.98 5.65
C ALA A 80 13.65 3.05 6.68
N ALA A 81 13.73 2.73 7.98
CA ALA A 81 13.38 3.65 9.05
C ALA A 81 14.31 4.87 9.08
N ASN A 82 15.62 4.69 8.88
CA ASN A 82 16.60 5.80 8.84
C ASN A 82 16.39 6.76 7.66
N ALA A 83 15.77 6.27 6.58
CA ALA A 83 15.36 7.10 5.45
C ALA A 83 14.01 7.80 5.66
N GLY A 84 13.26 7.43 6.69
CA GLY A 84 11.98 8.03 7.04
C GLY A 84 10.76 7.29 6.47
N LEU A 85 10.92 6.08 5.92
CA LEU A 85 9.76 5.23 5.68
C LEU A 85 9.04 4.97 7.01
N SER A 86 7.72 4.91 6.95
CA SER A 86 6.86 4.76 8.12
C SER A 86 6.38 3.32 8.30
N PHE A 87 6.21 2.57 7.20
CA PHE A 87 5.73 1.19 7.25
C PHE A 87 6.15 0.38 6.02
N PHE A 88 6.16 -0.95 6.17
CA PHE A 88 6.15 -1.87 5.04
C PHE A 88 4.76 -2.46 4.84
N SER A 89 4.35 -2.61 3.58
CA SER A 89 3.19 -3.43 3.22
C SER A 89 3.70 -4.74 2.64
N PHE A 90 3.69 -5.80 3.45
CA PHE A 90 4.20 -7.10 3.02
C PHE A 90 3.19 -7.78 2.10
N CYS A 91 3.63 -8.19 0.91
CA CYS A 91 2.94 -9.17 0.11
C CYS A 91 2.84 -10.47 0.92
N TRP A 92 1.60 -10.93 1.16
CA TRP A 92 1.31 -12.05 2.03
C TRP A 92 0.49 -13.12 1.30
N PHE A 93 1.01 -14.34 1.32
CA PHE A 93 0.52 -15.48 0.54
C PHE A 93 -0.10 -16.53 1.47
N TYR A 94 -1.36 -16.90 1.24
CA TYR A 94 -2.04 -17.87 2.10
C TYR A 94 -1.59 -19.31 1.82
N HIS A 95 -1.76 -19.81 0.60
CA HIS A 95 -1.46 -21.21 0.20
C HIS A 95 -2.03 -22.32 1.12
N GLY A 96 -2.95 -21.99 2.03
CA GLY A 96 -3.55 -22.92 2.98
C GLY A 96 -3.05 -22.76 4.42
N LYS A 97 -3.93 -23.11 5.36
CA LYS A 97 -3.74 -22.98 6.82
C LYS A 97 -2.42 -23.56 7.34
N ASP A 98 -1.99 -24.70 6.82
CA ASP A 98 -0.79 -25.40 7.31
C ASP A 98 0.49 -24.99 6.56
N LYS A 99 0.36 -24.16 5.52
CA LYS A 99 1.46 -23.82 4.61
C LYS A 99 1.90 -22.36 4.72
N TYR A 100 1.00 -21.42 4.99
CA TYR A 100 1.34 -19.98 4.98
C TYR A 100 2.53 -19.60 5.88
N GLN A 101 2.72 -20.29 7.01
CA GLN A 101 3.84 -20.01 7.93
C GLN A 101 5.20 -20.47 7.38
N LYS A 102 5.21 -21.47 6.51
CA LYS A 102 6.41 -22.05 5.89
C LYS A 102 6.59 -21.59 4.44
N GLU A 103 5.64 -20.81 3.93
CA GLU A 103 5.67 -20.25 2.59
C GLU A 103 6.89 -19.33 2.45
N PRO A 104 7.86 -19.66 1.57
CA PRO A 104 9.05 -18.83 1.42
C PRO A 104 8.75 -17.38 1.07
N LEU A 105 7.68 -17.09 0.32
CA LEU A 105 7.25 -15.72 0.01
C LEU A 105 6.75 -14.91 1.24
N ASN A 106 6.57 -15.56 2.38
CA ASN A 106 6.23 -14.92 3.67
C ASN A 106 7.43 -14.86 4.63
N ASN A 107 8.61 -15.37 4.26
CA ASN A 107 9.74 -15.49 5.18
C ASN A 107 10.18 -14.13 5.74
N ALA A 108 10.30 -13.09 4.91
CA ALA A 108 10.66 -11.74 5.33
C ALA A 108 9.68 -11.18 6.36
N PHE A 109 8.38 -11.41 6.17
CA PHE A 109 7.37 -11.03 7.15
C PHE A 109 7.56 -11.79 8.47
N ASN A 110 7.82 -13.09 8.43
CA ASN A 110 8.10 -13.90 9.62
C ASN A 110 9.39 -13.47 10.35
N TYR A 111 10.44 -13.06 9.62
CA TYR A 111 11.66 -12.48 10.19
C TYR A 111 11.39 -11.08 10.77
N TYR A 112 10.59 -10.26 10.09
CA TYR A 112 10.18 -8.95 10.58
C TYR A 112 9.43 -9.06 11.92
N LEU A 113 8.47 -9.99 12.04
CA LEU A 113 7.70 -10.17 13.28
C LEU A 113 8.58 -10.51 14.50
N ARG A 114 9.69 -11.22 14.26
CA ARG A 114 10.69 -11.64 15.26
C ARG A 114 11.82 -10.63 15.44
N SER A 115 11.93 -9.64 14.57
CA SER A 115 13.02 -8.67 14.58
C SER A 115 13.00 -7.81 15.84
N SER A 116 14.18 -7.63 16.45
CA SER A 116 14.38 -6.62 17.50
C SER A 116 14.17 -5.19 17.00
N GLN A 117 14.24 -4.98 15.68
CA GLN A 117 14.08 -3.68 15.02
C GLN A 117 12.63 -3.35 14.67
N LYS A 118 11.69 -4.29 14.85
CA LYS A 118 10.28 -4.19 14.45
C LYS A 118 9.60 -2.87 14.86
N LYS A 119 9.95 -2.29 16.02
CA LYS A 119 9.32 -1.04 16.50
C LYS A 119 9.76 0.23 15.76
N LYS A 120 10.72 0.14 14.83
CA LYS A 120 11.23 1.29 14.07
C LYS A 120 10.36 1.67 12.87
N LEU A 121 9.52 0.75 12.42
CA LEU A 121 8.71 0.85 11.23
C LEU A 121 7.39 0.11 11.52
N ASP A 122 6.25 0.60 11.09
CA ASP A 122 5.00 -0.19 11.21
C ASP A 122 4.90 -1.22 10.06
N PHE A 123 3.88 -2.06 10.07
CA PHE A 123 3.59 -2.96 8.95
C PHE A 123 2.10 -3.15 8.69
N CYS A 124 1.73 -3.46 7.45
CA CYS A 124 0.45 -4.06 7.10
C CYS A 124 0.64 -5.19 6.09
N LEU A 125 -0.44 -5.91 5.80
CA LEU A 125 -0.45 -6.98 4.80
C LEU A 125 -1.15 -6.53 3.53
N THR A 126 -0.58 -6.92 2.39
CA THR A 126 -1.25 -7.00 1.09
C THR A 126 -1.46 -8.47 0.76
N VAL A 127 -2.70 -8.93 0.88
CA VAL A 127 -3.08 -10.31 0.59
C VAL A 127 -3.00 -10.51 -0.92
N THR A 128 -2.10 -11.39 -1.35
CA THR A 128 -1.78 -11.62 -2.77
C THR A 128 -2.78 -12.57 -3.42
N ASN A 129 -4.06 -12.21 -3.44
CA ASN A 129 -5.15 -13.12 -3.76
C ASN A 129 -5.35 -13.43 -5.26
N HIS A 130 -4.29 -13.60 -6.05
CA HIS A 130 -4.35 -13.80 -7.50
C HIS A 130 -3.48 -14.98 -7.94
N GLN A 131 -3.65 -15.43 -9.19
CA GLN A 131 -2.90 -16.53 -9.78
C GLN A 131 -2.97 -17.82 -8.92
N TYR A 132 -1.84 -18.28 -8.38
CA TYR A 132 -1.76 -19.52 -7.60
C TYR A 132 -2.09 -19.34 -6.11
N SER A 133 -2.52 -18.14 -5.71
CA SER A 133 -2.74 -17.74 -4.31
C SER A 133 -4.15 -17.19 -4.08
N GLU A 134 -5.09 -17.51 -4.98
CA GLU A 134 -6.51 -17.14 -4.85
C GLU A 134 -7.10 -17.68 -3.53
N ILE A 135 -8.03 -16.91 -2.95
CA ILE A 135 -8.74 -17.24 -1.70
C ILE A 135 -10.24 -17.04 -1.89
N GLY A 136 -11.05 -17.79 -1.15
CA GLY A 136 -12.50 -17.72 -1.24
C GLY A 136 -13.22 -17.99 0.08
N PRO A 137 -14.56 -18.13 0.04
CA PRO A 137 -15.40 -18.36 1.22
C PRO A 137 -14.94 -19.52 2.11
N LYS A 138 -14.41 -20.60 1.51
CA LYS A 138 -13.91 -21.77 2.25
C LYS A 138 -12.71 -21.47 3.15
N ASP A 139 -11.93 -20.44 2.81
CA ASP A 139 -10.69 -20.09 3.50
C ASP A 139 -10.93 -19.08 4.64
N TRP A 140 -12.06 -18.37 4.61
CA TRP A 140 -12.41 -17.31 5.56
C TRP A 140 -12.37 -17.75 7.04
N PRO A 141 -12.89 -18.94 7.42
CA PRO A 141 -12.82 -19.42 8.80
C PRO A 141 -11.39 -19.53 9.34
N ASP A 142 -10.41 -19.80 8.48
CA ASP A 142 -8.99 -19.87 8.85
C ASP A 142 -8.30 -18.50 8.74
N LEU A 143 -8.59 -17.72 7.70
CA LEU A 143 -7.96 -16.43 7.44
C LEU A 143 -8.29 -15.38 8.50
N ILE A 144 -9.56 -15.28 8.94
CA ILE A 144 -10.00 -14.29 9.93
C ILE A 144 -9.17 -14.36 11.23
N PRO A 145 -9.06 -15.51 11.92
CA PRO A 145 -8.28 -15.59 13.16
C PRO A 145 -6.78 -15.33 12.92
N ILE A 146 -6.24 -15.74 11.77
CA ILE A 146 -4.84 -15.44 11.39
C ILE A 146 -4.63 -13.93 11.31
N TRP A 147 -5.44 -13.21 10.53
CA TRP A 147 -5.30 -11.77 10.37
C TRP A 147 -5.54 -11.02 11.69
N ILE A 148 -6.55 -11.41 12.47
CA ILE A 148 -6.81 -10.83 13.79
C ILE A 148 -5.61 -11.00 14.72
N SER A 149 -4.88 -12.12 14.65
CA SER A 149 -3.67 -12.31 15.45
C SER A 149 -2.59 -11.26 15.12
N TYR A 150 -2.43 -10.92 13.84
CA TYR A 150 -1.50 -9.88 13.40
C TYR A 150 -1.99 -8.48 13.74
N PHE A 151 -3.30 -8.21 13.62
CA PHE A 151 -3.90 -6.91 13.93
C PHE A 151 -3.74 -6.47 15.40
N LYS A 152 -3.44 -7.43 16.29
CA LYS A 152 -3.14 -7.17 17.71
C LYS A 152 -1.71 -6.71 17.94
N ASP A 153 -0.80 -6.85 16.98
CA ASP A 153 0.55 -6.31 17.10
C ASP A 153 0.49 -4.76 17.17
N PRO A 154 1.13 -4.13 18.18
CA PRO A 154 1.10 -2.68 18.32
C PRO A 154 1.80 -1.94 17.17
N SER A 155 2.64 -2.62 16.39
CA SER A 155 3.32 -2.08 15.21
C SER A 155 2.53 -2.36 13.92
N TYR A 156 1.31 -2.91 14.02
CA TYR A 156 0.43 -3.07 12.87
C TYR A 156 -0.16 -1.70 12.49
N LEU A 157 0.06 -1.27 11.24
CA LEU A 157 -0.37 0.03 10.72
C LEU A 157 -1.87 0.21 10.89
N ARG A 158 -2.25 1.36 11.45
CA ARG A 158 -3.63 1.77 11.63
C ARG A 158 -4.00 2.93 10.70
N VAL A 159 -5.11 2.76 9.99
CA VAL A 159 -5.73 3.77 9.14
C VAL A 159 -7.17 3.97 9.60
N ALA A 160 -7.60 5.22 9.76
CA ALA A 160 -8.87 5.57 10.39
C ALA A 160 -9.06 4.90 11.77
N GLY A 161 -7.95 4.75 12.51
CA GLY A 161 -7.92 4.10 13.83
C GLY A 161 -7.99 2.57 13.83
N LYS A 162 -8.12 1.93 12.67
CA LYS A 162 -8.29 0.47 12.52
C LYS A 162 -7.09 -0.17 11.82
N PRO A 163 -6.75 -1.44 12.10
CA PRO A 163 -5.78 -2.20 11.32
C PRO A 163 -6.09 -2.14 9.82
N LEU A 164 -5.10 -1.84 8.98
CA LEU A 164 -5.24 -1.84 7.52
C LEU A 164 -4.97 -3.23 6.93
N LEU A 165 -5.91 -3.76 6.14
CA LEU A 165 -5.70 -4.96 5.32
C LEU A 165 -5.93 -4.62 3.85
N ILE A 166 -4.98 -4.92 2.98
CA ILE A 166 -5.06 -4.62 1.54
C ILE A 166 -5.28 -5.92 0.77
N PHE A 167 -6.24 -5.94 -0.15
CA PHE A 167 -6.43 -7.03 -1.11
C PHE A 167 -5.89 -6.63 -2.49
N TYR A 168 -5.16 -7.54 -3.12
CA TYR A 168 -4.44 -7.30 -4.36
C TYR A 168 -5.35 -7.27 -5.60
N GLU A 169 -6.33 -8.17 -5.72
CA GLU A 169 -7.12 -8.27 -6.96
C GLU A 169 -8.62 -8.47 -6.73
N TYR A 170 -9.42 -7.53 -7.21
CA TYR A 170 -10.88 -7.64 -7.14
C TYR A 170 -11.44 -8.82 -7.95
N ALA A 171 -10.92 -9.03 -9.17
CA ALA A 171 -11.43 -10.02 -10.10
C ALA A 171 -11.39 -11.44 -9.53
N SER A 172 -10.29 -11.82 -8.88
CA SER A 172 -10.20 -13.09 -8.17
C SER A 172 -11.18 -13.18 -6.99
N LEU A 173 -11.33 -12.13 -6.17
CA LEU A 173 -12.30 -12.16 -5.07
C LEU A 173 -13.73 -12.36 -5.58
N ILE A 174 -14.18 -11.58 -6.56
CA ILE A 174 -15.55 -11.70 -7.06
C ILE A 174 -15.80 -13.03 -7.76
N LYS A 175 -14.78 -13.59 -8.44
CA LYS A 175 -14.84 -14.94 -9.03
C LYS A 175 -15.13 -16.02 -7.97
N HIS A 176 -14.50 -15.95 -6.80
CA HIS A 176 -14.66 -16.95 -5.73
C HIS A 176 -15.83 -16.70 -4.79
N PHE A 177 -16.18 -15.43 -4.54
CA PHE A 177 -17.34 -15.06 -3.73
C PHE A 177 -18.64 -15.04 -4.54
N GLU A 178 -18.55 -15.15 -5.86
CA GLU A 178 -19.63 -15.24 -6.85
C GLU A 178 -20.49 -13.97 -7.00
N THR A 179 -20.85 -13.31 -5.89
CA THR A 179 -21.69 -12.11 -5.90
C THR A 179 -21.11 -10.97 -5.07
N LYS A 180 -21.50 -9.74 -5.40
CA LYS A 180 -21.08 -8.53 -4.68
C LYS A 180 -21.57 -8.57 -3.23
N GLU A 181 -22.78 -9.09 -3.01
CA GLU A 181 -23.42 -9.23 -1.71
C GLU A 181 -22.65 -10.21 -0.82
N ARG A 182 -22.25 -11.37 -1.36
CA ARG A 182 -21.44 -12.36 -0.64
C ARG A 182 -20.05 -11.82 -0.30
N LEU A 183 -19.41 -11.13 -1.24
CA LEU A 183 -18.13 -10.48 -0.99
C LEU A 183 -18.26 -9.40 0.09
N LYS A 184 -19.29 -8.55 0.02
CA LYS A 184 -19.58 -7.55 1.05
C LYS A 184 -19.81 -8.17 2.43
N GLN A 185 -20.62 -9.23 2.49
CA GLN A 185 -20.86 -9.96 3.74
C GLN A 185 -19.55 -10.48 4.34
N ALA A 186 -18.65 -11.03 3.52
CA ALA A 186 -17.35 -11.53 3.97
C ALA A 186 -16.46 -10.42 4.57
N MET A 187 -16.51 -9.21 4.02
CA MET A 187 -15.82 -8.04 4.58
C MET A 187 -16.43 -7.60 5.91
N ASP A 188 -17.77 -7.65 6.02
CA ASP A 188 -18.49 -7.31 7.24
C ASP A 188 -18.27 -8.36 8.36
N GLU A 189 -18.15 -9.64 8.00
CA GLU A 189 -17.77 -10.74 8.90
C GLU A 189 -16.37 -10.52 9.50
N LEU A 190 -15.38 -10.16 8.66
CA LEU A 190 -14.03 -9.84 9.14
C LEU A 190 -14.05 -8.67 10.15
N ARG A 191 -14.80 -7.61 9.87
CA ARG A 191 -14.95 -6.48 10.79
C ARG A 191 -15.63 -6.88 12.10
N ALA A 192 -16.70 -7.68 12.02
CA ALA A 192 -17.42 -8.15 13.19
C ALA A 192 -16.55 -9.05 14.08
N ALA A 193 -15.79 -9.97 13.48
CA ALA A 193 -14.85 -10.82 14.18
C ALA A 193 -13.73 -10.02 14.86
N ALA A 194 -13.17 -9.01 14.17
CA ALA A 194 -12.18 -8.11 14.76
C ALA A 194 -12.75 -7.35 15.98
N LYS A 195 -13.98 -6.83 15.88
CA LYS A 195 -14.67 -6.19 17.00
C LYS A 195 -14.88 -7.14 18.18
N LYS A 196 -15.34 -8.37 17.91
CA LYS A 196 -15.49 -9.41 18.94
C LYS A 196 -14.16 -9.75 19.62
N ALA A 197 -13.05 -9.65 18.90
CA ALA A 197 -11.71 -9.85 19.43
C ALA A 197 -11.10 -8.63 20.15
N GLY A 198 -11.88 -7.55 20.37
CA GLY A 198 -11.46 -6.34 21.09
C GLY A 198 -10.79 -5.27 20.23
N LEU A 199 -10.80 -5.40 18.90
CA LEU A 199 -10.26 -4.39 17.97
C LEU A 199 -11.38 -3.42 17.52
N PRO A 200 -11.08 -2.23 16.99
CA PRO A 200 -12.09 -1.27 16.52
C PRO A 200 -12.79 -1.65 15.20
N GLY A 201 -12.57 -2.88 14.70
CA GLY A 201 -12.87 -3.31 13.33
C GLY A 201 -11.61 -3.35 12.46
N VAL A 202 -11.77 -3.30 11.14
CA VAL A 202 -10.69 -3.35 10.14
C VAL A 202 -10.96 -2.27 9.09
N SER A 203 -9.90 -1.60 8.63
CA SER A 203 -9.94 -0.77 7.42
C SER A 203 -9.47 -1.61 6.24
N ILE A 204 -10.38 -1.89 5.31
CA ILE A 204 -10.14 -2.83 4.23
C ILE A 204 -9.92 -2.04 2.93
N ALA A 205 -8.75 -2.23 2.32
CA ALA A 205 -8.37 -1.58 1.08
C ALA A 205 -8.34 -2.57 -0.10
N LEU A 206 -8.61 -2.05 -1.30
CA LEU A 206 -8.53 -2.80 -2.55
C LEU A 206 -7.57 -2.11 -3.51
N CYS A 207 -6.64 -2.87 -4.09
CA CYS A 207 -5.90 -2.43 -5.27
C CYS A 207 -6.85 -2.35 -6.47
N ALA A 208 -7.00 -1.16 -7.03
CA ALA A 208 -7.98 -0.84 -8.06
C ALA A 208 -7.42 0.14 -9.10
N LEU A 209 -8.09 0.18 -10.25
CA LEU A 209 -7.98 1.26 -11.23
C LEU A 209 -9.16 2.23 -11.03
N PRO A 210 -9.06 3.48 -11.49
CA PRO A 210 -10.17 4.42 -11.41
C PRO A 210 -11.46 3.89 -12.04
N THR A 211 -11.35 3.16 -13.16
CA THR A 211 -12.47 2.58 -13.90
C THR A 211 -13.24 1.50 -13.13
N ASN A 212 -12.64 0.89 -12.11
CA ASN A 212 -13.30 -0.12 -11.28
C ASN A 212 -13.34 0.25 -9.78
N ALA A 213 -12.94 1.47 -9.42
CA ALA A 213 -12.88 1.95 -8.04
C ALA A 213 -14.26 2.02 -7.36
N ALA A 214 -15.34 2.20 -8.12
CA ALA A 214 -16.71 2.17 -7.60
C ALA A 214 -17.07 0.80 -6.99
N LEU A 215 -16.54 -0.29 -7.54
CA LEU A 215 -16.80 -1.65 -7.07
C LEU A 215 -16.34 -1.85 -5.62
N ALA A 216 -15.29 -1.14 -5.20
CA ALA A 216 -14.81 -1.17 -3.82
C ALA A 216 -15.91 -0.77 -2.83
N ALA A 217 -16.62 0.33 -3.10
CA ALA A 217 -17.70 0.82 -2.24
C ALA A 217 -18.86 -0.17 -2.18
N GLU A 218 -19.23 -0.75 -3.34
CA GLU A 218 -20.33 -1.70 -3.48
C GLU A 218 -20.08 -3.03 -2.76
N THR A 219 -18.80 -3.44 -2.66
CA THR A 219 -18.40 -4.73 -2.09
C THR A 219 -17.79 -4.61 -0.69
N GLY A 220 -18.00 -3.47 -0.03
CA GLY A 220 -17.68 -3.29 1.37
C GLY A 220 -16.21 -3.02 1.68
N PHE A 221 -15.43 -2.49 0.75
CA PHE A 221 -14.10 -1.92 1.02
C PHE A 221 -14.23 -0.47 1.50
N ASP A 222 -13.32 -0.02 2.37
CA ASP A 222 -13.30 1.34 2.91
C ASP A 222 -12.40 2.28 2.09
N ILE A 223 -11.44 1.69 1.38
CA ILE A 223 -10.30 2.37 0.76
C ILE A 223 -10.00 1.71 -0.60
N VAL A 224 -9.62 2.52 -1.58
CA VAL A 224 -8.94 2.06 -2.80
C VAL A 224 -7.48 2.50 -2.78
N THR A 225 -6.63 1.71 -3.41
CA THR A 225 -5.21 1.99 -3.63
C THR A 225 -4.79 1.28 -4.92
N GLY A 226 -3.50 1.02 -5.14
CA GLY A 226 -3.02 0.15 -6.21
C GLY A 226 -1.66 -0.43 -5.86
N TYR A 227 -1.30 -1.57 -6.45
CA TYR A 227 0.02 -2.13 -6.23
C TYR A 227 1.09 -1.31 -6.96
N ASN A 228 0.84 -1.06 -8.25
CA ASN A 228 1.58 -0.13 -9.09
C ASN A 228 0.68 0.31 -10.26
N TYR A 229 1.11 1.32 -11.01
CA TYR A 229 0.46 1.80 -12.23
C TYR A 229 1.50 1.97 -13.34
N HIS A 230 2.38 0.97 -13.50
CA HIS A 230 3.52 1.05 -14.42
C HIS A 230 3.11 1.36 -15.87
N THR A 231 1.91 0.99 -16.30
CA THR A 231 1.43 1.17 -17.67
C THR A 231 1.08 2.62 -18.05
N LEU A 232 0.96 3.56 -17.11
CA LEU A 232 0.37 4.89 -17.36
C LEU A 232 1.02 5.69 -18.49
N ALA A 233 2.34 5.65 -18.60
CA ALA A 233 3.09 6.37 -19.62
C ALA A 233 3.68 5.44 -20.69
N LEU A 234 3.47 4.12 -20.59
CA LEU A 234 3.86 3.20 -21.63
C LEU A 234 2.99 3.44 -22.86
N ASN A 235 3.61 3.46 -24.04
CA ASN A 235 2.91 3.64 -25.30
C ASN A 235 3.47 2.67 -26.35
N ALA A 236 2.60 2.25 -27.27
CA ALA A 236 3.02 1.37 -28.36
C ALA A 236 4.00 2.11 -29.28
N GLY A 237 5.08 1.44 -29.67
CA GLY A 237 6.08 1.98 -30.59
C GLY A 237 7.26 2.72 -29.93
N THR A 238 7.17 3.11 -28.66
CA THR A 238 8.32 3.67 -27.92
C THR A 238 8.83 2.65 -26.91
N ARG A 239 10.10 2.24 -27.08
CA ARG A 239 10.72 1.25 -26.19
C ARG A 239 11.25 1.86 -24.90
N GLU A 240 11.92 3.01 -24.98
CA GLU A 240 12.50 3.69 -23.82
C GLU A 240 11.73 4.96 -23.49
N ILE A 241 11.25 5.07 -22.26
CA ILE A 241 10.38 6.18 -21.84
C ILE A 241 11.00 6.84 -20.62
N PRO A 242 11.22 8.16 -20.58
CA PRO A 242 11.78 8.80 -19.39
C PRO A 242 10.81 8.64 -18.21
N ILE A 243 11.32 8.28 -17.03
CA ILE A 243 10.49 8.10 -15.82
C ILE A 243 9.67 9.37 -15.47
N SER A 244 10.11 10.55 -15.90
CA SER A 244 9.33 11.79 -15.74
C SER A 244 7.97 11.76 -16.43
N ALA A 245 7.81 11.00 -17.52
CA ALA A 245 6.54 10.85 -18.21
C ALA A 245 5.51 10.11 -17.34
N LEU A 246 5.94 9.08 -16.60
CA LEU A 246 5.13 8.41 -15.60
C LEU A 246 4.70 9.40 -14.51
N GLN A 247 5.67 10.09 -13.91
CA GLN A 247 5.44 11.03 -12.81
C GLN A 247 4.48 12.18 -13.17
N GLN A 248 4.52 12.66 -14.41
CA GLN A 248 3.59 13.69 -14.90
C GLN A 248 2.15 13.18 -14.97
N LYS A 249 1.94 11.91 -15.31
CA LYS A 249 0.61 11.29 -15.41
C LYS A 249 0.06 10.83 -14.05
N GLU A 250 0.92 10.48 -13.10
CA GLU A 250 0.50 9.96 -11.79
C GLU A 250 -0.45 10.91 -11.05
N GLU A 251 -0.16 12.21 -10.95
CA GLU A 251 -1.04 13.14 -10.21
C GLU A 251 -2.43 13.24 -10.86
N GLN A 252 -2.50 13.26 -12.19
CA GLN A 252 -3.78 13.24 -12.92
C GLN A 252 -4.54 11.93 -12.70
N PHE A 253 -3.82 10.82 -12.69
CA PHE A 253 -4.38 9.51 -12.45
C PHE A 253 -4.93 9.39 -11.02
N TRP A 254 -4.19 9.83 -10.00
CA TRP A 254 -4.66 9.89 -8.62
C TRP A 254 -5.91 10.78 -8.48
N ASN A 255 -5.96 11.92 -9.18
CA ASN A 255 -7.12 12.81 -9.21
C ASN A 255 -8.38 12.20 -9.86
N SER A 256 -8.27 11.06 -10.52
CA SER A 256 -9.43 10.36 -11.09
C SER A 256 -10.12 9.44 -10.08
N PHE A 257 -9.45 8.93 -9.04
CA PHE A 257 -10.08 8.08 -8.04
C PHE A 257 -11.25 8.77 -7.32
N PRO A 258 -11.11 10.00 -6.79
CA PRO A 258 -12.21 10.67 -6.08
C PRO A 258 -13.41 11.02 -6.98
N LYS A 259 -13.25 10.94 -8.31
CA LYS A 259 -14.33 11.15 -9.28
C LYS A 259 -15.10 9.87 -9.59
N ASN A 260 -14.48 8.71 -9.35
CA ASN A 260 -15.02 7.40 -9.71
C ASN A 260 -15.42 6.55 -8.50
N THR A 261 -15.19 7.02 -7.28
CA THR A 261 -15.62 6.30 -6.07
C THR A 261 -15.81 7.23 -4.88
N SER A 262 -16.68 6.82 -3.95
CA SER A 262 -16.94 7.51 -2.69
C SER A 262 -15.99 7.09 -1.55
N VAL A 263 -15.29 5.96 -1.70
CA VAL A 263 -14.32 5.48 -0.71
C VAL A 263 -13.01 6.28 -0.79
N LYS A 264 -12.22 6.25 0.30
CA LYS A 264 -10.96 7.02 0.36
C LYS A 264 -9.91 6.41 -0.56
N TYR A 265 -8.96 7.22 -1.00
CA TYR A 265 -7.82 6.77 -1.82
C TYR A 265 -6.49 6.93 -1.07
N ILE A 266 -5.70 5.87 -1.04
CA ILE A 266 -4.28 5.91 -0.66
C ILE A 266 -3.45 5.96 -1.96
N PRO A 267 -2.78 7.08 -2.28
CA PRO A 267 -1.99 7.20 -3.49
C PRO A 267 -0.78 6.28 -3.47
N VAL A 268 -0.49 5.70 -4.63
CA VAL A 268 0.69 4.88 -4.87
C VAL A 268 1.50 5.47 -6.00
N SER A 269 2.81 5.66 -5.78
CA SER A 269 3.74 6.03 -6.84
C SER A 269 4.58 4.82 -7.27
N THR A 270 4.65 4.62 -8.59
CA THR A 270 5.46 3.61 -9.24
C THR A 270 6.84 4.20 -9.52
N LEU A 271 7.87 3.62 -8.90
CA LEU A 271 9.23 4.19 -8.95
C LEU A 271 9.97 3.88 -10.26
N GLY A 272 9.57 2.81 -10.95
CA GLY A 272 10.19 2.33 -12.18
C GLY A 272 9.41 1.17 -12.80
N TRP A 273 9.83 0.75 -13.99
CA TRP A 273 9.37 -0.47 -14.66
C TRP A 273 10.35 -0.82 -15.77
N ASP A 274 11.08 -1.90 -15.60
CA ASP A 274 11.96 -2.52 -16.58
C ASP A 274 12.09 -4.02 -16.30
N PRO A 275 11.14 -4.83 -16.83
CA PRO A 275 11.02 -6.27 -16.54
C PRO A 275 11.89 -7.13 -17.48
N ARG A 276 12.74 -6.53 -18.31
CA ARG A 276 13.63 -7.24 -19.24
C ARG A 276 14.48 -8.34 -18.58
N PRO A 277 14.97 -8.22 -17.32
CA PRO A 277 15.70 -9.31 -16.68
C PRO A 277 14.88 -10.61 -16.52
N TRP A 278 13.55 -10.52 -16.53
CA TRP A 278 12.62 -11.65 -16.43
C TRP A 278 12.05 -12.08 -17.78
N ALA A 279 12.62 -11.59 -18.89
CA ALA A 279 12.21 -12.01 -20.22
C ALA A 279 12.38 -13.53 -20.42
N ASN A 280 11.35 -14.17 -20.94
CA ASN A 280 11.37 -15.58 -21.33
C ASN A 280 10.41 -15.82 -22.51
N SER A 281 10.36 -17.05 -23.03
CA SER A 281 9.53 -17.38 -24.21
C SER A 281 8.02 -17.24 -24.00
N ALA A 282 7.56 -17.20 -22.74
CA ALA A 282 6.14 -17.07 -22.39
C ALA A 282 5.71 -15.63 -22.11
N ASN A 283 6.65 -14.67 -22.08
CA ASN A 283 6.33 -13.25 -21.91
C ASN A 283 6.97 -12.39 -23.00
N SER A 284 6.43 -11.18 -23.17
CA SER A 284 6.94 -10.22 -24.16
C SER A 284 7.93 -9.22 -23.54
N TYR A 285 8.53 -9.53 -22.39
CA TYR A 285 9.35 -8.54 -21.65
C TYR A 285 10.64 -8.15 -22.37
N ALA A 286 11.19 -9.01 -23.23
CA ALA A 286 12.38 -8.66 -24.01
C ALA A 286 12.17 -7.39 -24.86
N THR A 287 10.97 -7.22 -25.41
CA THR A 287 10.59 -6.11 -26.31
C THR A 287 9.61 -5.12 -25.68
N ALA A 288 9.24 -5.32 -24.42
CA ALA A 288 8.31 -4.45 -23.71
C ALA A 288 8.89 -3.03 -23.53
N PRO A 289 8.03 -2.00 -23.59
CA PRO A 289 8.40 -0.65 -23.16
C PRO A 289 8.84 -0.62 -21.69
N PHE A 290 9.84 0.20 -21.39
CA PHE A 290 10.37 0.36 -20.03
C PHE A 290 10.73 1.83 -19.73
N TYR A 291 10.83 2.15 -18.44
CA TYR A 291 11.26 3.46 -17.98
C TYR A 291 12.77 3.55 -17.82
N LYS A 292 13.38 4.61 -18.38
CA LYS A 292 14.77 5.02 -18.15
C LYS A 292 14.86 6.17 -17.15
N ASP A 293 16.09 6.51 -16.75
CA ASP A 293 16.42 7.64 -15.87
C ASP A 293 15.95 7.46 -14.41
N PHE A 294 15.80 6.21 -13.96
CA PHE A 294 15.59 5.88 -12.55
C PHE A 294 16.78 6.37 -11.71
N SER A 295 16.50 7.19 -10.69
CA SER A 295 17.54 7.89 -9.94
C SER A 295 17.06 8.32 -8.54
N VAL A 296 18.00 8.75 -7.70
CA VAL A 296 17.69 9.37 -6.40
C VAL A 296 16.74 10.56 -6.56
N GLU A 297 16.92 11.38 -7.60
CA GLU A 297 16.05 12.54 -7.84
C GLU A 297 14.68 12.13 -8.38
N SER A 298 14.56 11.08 -9.20
CA SER A 298 13.25 10.56 -9.60
C SER A 298 12.48 10.03 -8.38
N VAL A 299 13.11 9.23 -7.50
CA VAL A 299 12.48 8.77 -6.26
C VAL A 299 12.00 9.94 -5.40
N LYS A 300 12.86 10.97 -5.22
CA LYS A 300 12.48 12.17 -4.47
C LYS A 300 11.23 12.84 -5.06
N ARG A 301 11.16 13.02 -6.38
CA ARG A 301 10.00 13.63 -7.05
C ARG A 301 8.72 12.82 -6.87
N SER A 302 8.80 11.50 -6.95
CA SER A 302 7.67 10.58 -6.68
C SER A 302 7.14 10.76 -5.26
N VAL A 303 8.03 10.76 -4.26
CA VAL A 303 7.66 10.98 -2.86
C VAL A 303 7.06 12.36 -2.66
N GLU A 304 7.70 13.43 -3.16
CA GLU A 304 7.15 14.78 -3.11
C GLU A 304 5.78 14.89 -3.82
N GLY A 305 5.56 14.12 -4.88
CA GLY A 305 4.28 13.99 -5.58
C GLY A 305 3.17 13.45 -4.68
N CYS A 306 3.39 12.29 -4.05
CA CYS A 306 2.43 11.71 -3.09
C CYS A 306 2.11 12.70 -1.97
N ILE A 307 3.14 13.36 -1.43
CA ILE A 307 3.02 14.35 -0.37
C ILE A 307 2.15 15.54 -0.80
N ARG A 308 2.43 16.11 -1.97
CA ARG A 308 1.65 17.23 -2.52
C ARG A 308 0.21 16.82 -2.73
N TRP A 309 -0.02 15.63 -3.30
CA TRP A 309 -1.37 15.13 -3.56
C TRP A 309 -2.17 14.95 -2.27
N LEU A 310 -1.58 14.32 -1.24
CA LEU A 310 -2.21 14.16 0.08
C LEU A 310 -2.59 15.50 0.72
N LYS A 311 -1.70 16.51 0.63
CA LYS A 311 -1.97 17.85 1.14
C LYS A 311 -3.11 18.54 0.41
N LYS A 312 -3.20 18.39 -0.92
CA LYS A 312 -4.25 18.99 -1.75
C LYS A 312 -5.60 18.27 -1.63
N ASN A 313 -5.60 16.98 -1.31
CA ASN A 313 -6.80 16.13 -1.32
C ASN A 313 -7.13 15.51 0.05
N PRO A 314 -7.20 16.29 1.17
CA PRO A 314 -7.41 15.73 2.50
C PRO A 314 -8.77 15.05 2.66
N ARG A 315 -9.79 15.49 1.90
CA ARG A 315 -11.13 14.88 1.92
C ARG A 315 -11.20 13.55 1.16
N SER A 316 -10.32 13.35 0.19
CA SER A 316 -10.30 12.13 -0.63
C SER A 316 -9.28 11.11 -0.14
N SER A 317 -8.29 11.55 0.64
CA SER A 317 -7.32 10.68 1.30
C SER A 317 -7.74 10.28 2.72
N VAL A 318 -6.93 9.41 3.35
CA VAL A 318 -7.10 9.00 4.75
C VAL A 318 -5.75 8.98 5.47
N ASP A 319 -5.70 9.57 6.65
CA ASP A 319 -4.55 9.56 7.58
C ASP A 319 -3.18 9.95 7.00
N GLY A 320 -3.17 10.66 5.86
CA GLY A 320 -1.94 11.08 5.19
C GLY A 320 -1.05 9.91 4.75
N VAL A 321 -1.64 8.75 4.45
CA VAL A 321 -0.91 7.54 4.03
C VAL A 321 -0.66 7.56 2.53
N ALA A 322 0.55 7.20 2.11
CA ALA A 322 0.89 6.89 0.71
C ALA A 322 1.81 5.67 0.65
N LEU A 323 1.80 5.00 -0.50
CA LEU A 323 2.61 3.81 -0.78
C LEU A 323 3.56 4.06 -1.94
N LEU A 324 4.73 3.42 -1.88
CA LEU A 324 5.71 3.39 -2.96
C LEU A 324 5.81 1.96 -3.49
N TYR A 325 5.82 1.85 -4.82
CA TYR A 325 6.17 0.63 -5.52
C TYR A 325 7.61 0.71 -6.03
N ALA A 326 8.58 0.06 -5.41
CA ALA A 326 8.47 -0.78 -4.20
C ALA A 326 9.74 -0.69 -3.35
N TRP A 327 9.75 -1.35 -2.19
CA TRP A 327 10.98 -1.57 -1.45
C TRP A 327 11.97 -2.38 -2.28
N ASN A 328 11.55 -3.49 -2.88
CA ASN A 328 12.45 -4.49 -3.46
C ASN A 328 11.88 -5.26 -4.68
N GLU A 329 11.09 -4.63 -5.55
CA GLU A 329 10.65 -5.24 -6.83
C GLU A 329 11.74 -5.09 -7.91
N ILE A 330 12.91 -5.64 -7.59
CA ILE A 330 14.17 -5.42 -8.31
C ILE A 330 14.11 -5.96 -9.75
N GLY A 331 13.50 -7.12 -9.94
CA GLY A 331 13.38 -7.76 -11.25
C GLY A 331 12.46 -7.01 -12.19
N GLU A 332 11.44 -6.35 -11.65
CA GLU A 332 10.56 -5.46 -12.40
C GLU A 332 11.13 -4.06 -12.58
N GLY A 333 12.27 -3.73 -11.96
CA GLY A 333 12.93 -2.44 -12.11
C GLY A 333 12.37 -1.34 -11.23
N ALA A 334 11.76 -1.68 -10.09
CA ALA A 334 11.26 -0.73 -9.10
C ALA A 334 11.73 -1.09 -7.67
N TRP A 335 12.76 -0.41 -7.15
CA TRP A 335 13.29 -0.72 -5.82
C TRP A 335 13.81 0.51 -5.08
N LEU A 336 13.73 0.46 -3.76
CA LEU A 336 14.38 1.40 -2.85
C LEU A 336 15.65 0.83 -2.25
N THR A 337 15.83 -0.50 -2.25
CA THR A 337 16.98 -1.17 -1.65
C THR A 337 18.31 -0.50 -2.06
N PRO A 338 19.22 -0.20 -1.11
CA PRO A 338 20.57 0.20 -1.43
C PRO A 338 21.27 -0.88 -2.26
N GLY A 339 21.89 -0.47 -3.37
CA GLY A 339 22.64 -1.35 -4.26
C GLY A 339 24.06 -1.60 -3.75
N LYS A 340 24.60 -2.77 -4.09
CA LYS A 340 25.95 -3.22 -3.73
C LYS A 340 27.06 -2.31 -4.26
N ASN A 341 26.82 -1.68 -5.42
CA ASN A 341 27.77 -0.80 -6.09
C ASN A 341 27.55 0.69 -5.74
N GLY A 342 26.88 1.00 -4.63
CA GLY A 342 26.77 2.36 -4.09
C GLY A 342 25.58 3.19 -4.59
N PHE A 343 24.79 2.70 -5.55
CA PHE A 343 23.52 3.36 -5.91
C PHE A 343 22.50 3.21 -4.78
N ARG A 344 21.95 4.32 -4.28
CA ARG A 344 21.05 4.34 -3.11
C ARG A 344 19.75 5.08 -3.41
N PRO A 345 18.78 4.48 -4.11
CA PRO A 345 17.50 5.13 -4.44
C PRO A 345 16.75 5.64 -3.20
N LEU A 346 16.86 4.93 -2.07
CA LEU A 346 16.28 5.30 -0.78
C LEU A 346 16.67 6.70 -0.29
N ASP A 347 17.82 7.24 -0.69
CA ASP A 347 18.22 8.61 -0.35
C ASP A 347 17.25 9.65 -0.92
N GLY A 348 16.51 9.31 -1.99
CA GLY A 348 15.45 10.14 -2.55
C GLY A 348 14.29 10.33 -1.56
N VAL A 349 13.90 9.25 -0.88
CA VAL A 349 12.90 9.28 0.20
C VAL A 349 13.39 10.19 1.33
N LYS A 350 14.62 9.97 1.80
CA LYS A 350 15.24 10.75 2.87
C LYS A 350 15.28 12.24 2.55
N LYS A 351 15.66 12.61 1.33
CA LYS A 351 15.69 14.01 0.87
C LYS A 351 14.30 14.63 0.78
N ALA A 352 13.30 13.88 0.29
CA ALA A 352 11.91 14.37 0.20
C ALA A 352 11.28 14.61 1.57
N ILE A 353 11.59 13.76 2.56
CA ILE A 353 11.04 13.85 3.91
C ILE A 353 11.76 14.92 4.74
N LYS A 354 13.09 15.05 4.65
CA LYS A 354 13.89 16.02 5.44
C LYS A 354 13.64 17.48 5.09
N LYS A 355 13.12 17.81 3.91
CA LYS A 355 12.81 19.19 3.49
C LYS A 355 11.59 19.81 4.22
N ARG A 356 11.11 19.20 5.31
CA ARG A 356 9.87 19.58 5.98
C ARG A 356 10.09 20.08 7.39
#